data_AF-A0AAV4ZN73-F1
#
_entry.id   AF-A0AAV4ZN73-F1
#
_cell.length_a   1.000
_cell.length_b   1.000
_cell.length_c   1.000
_cell.angle_alpha   90.00
_cell.angle_beta   90.00
_cell.angle_gamma   90.00
#
_symmetry.space_group_name_H-M   'P 1'
#
loop_
_entity.id
_entity.type
_entity.pdbx_description
1 polymer ?
#
loop_
_entity_poly.entity_id
_entity_poly.type
_entity_poly.pdbx_seq_one_letter_code
_entity_poly.pdbx_strand_id
1 'polypeptide(L)'
;MIRHIVLAGSLLLALPGAAQASDAGRHYASWRGCLDRNFALQAALTSPTLAADAALRICRETETAYLAALAASPMLDADEADQARPALVARARGWLLGRRASL
;
A
#
# COMPACT_ATOMS: atom_id res chain seq x y z
N MET A 1 -57.44 3.77 10.71
CA MET A 1 -57.07 4.42 9.43
C MET A 1 -56.18 5.59 9.86
N ILE A 2 -54.87 5.68 9.61
CA ILE A 2 -54.06 5.41 8.41
C ILE A 2 -52.63 5.02 8.87
N ARG A 3 -52.02 4.16 8.07
CA ARG A 3 -50.75 3.44 8.26
C ARG A 3 -49.68 4.24 7.53
N HIS A 4 -48.75 4.88 8.23
CA HIS A 4 -47.59 5.54 7.61
C HIS A 4 -46.37 4.63 7.71
N ILE A 5 -46.19 3.80 6.68
CA ILE A 5 -44.92 3.18 6.35
C ILE A 5 -44.09 4.28 5.69
N VAL A 6 -43.04 4.76 6.35
CA VAL A 6 -42.00 5.53 5.66
C VAL A 6 -40.92 4.55 5.25
N LEU A 7 -40.94 4.23 3.95
CA LEU A 7 -39.92 3.42 3.29
C LEU A 7 -38.54 4.08 3.42
N ALA A 8 -37.59 3.23 3.80
CA ALA A 8 -36.22 3.15 3.31
C ALA A 8 -35.83 4.20 2.25
N GLY A 9 -34.94 5.08 2.65
CA GLY A 9 -34.09 5.86 1.76
C GLY A 9 -32.68 5.86 2.33
N SER A 10 -32.06 4.68 2.43
CA SER A 10 -30.62 4.57 2.69
C SER A 10 -29.91 5.19 1.49
N LEU A 11 -29.64 6.49 1.59
CA LEU A 11 -28.84 7.25 0.65
C LEU A 11 -27.41 6.70 0.74
N LEU A 12 -27.14 5.61 0.02
CA LEU A 12 -25.80 5.14 -0.30
C LEU A 12 -25.20 6.17 -1.26
N LEU A 13 -24.79 7.32 -0.70
CA LEU A 13 -23.76 8.16 -1.29
C LEU A 13 -22.49 7.30 -1.30
N ALA A 14 -22.33 6.52 -2.37
CA ALA A 14 -21.06 5.89 -2.68
C ALA A 14 -20.06 7.01 -2.91
N LEU A 15 -19.35 7.41 -1.85
CA LEU A 15 -18.22 8.30 -1.95
C LEU A 15 -17.19 7.62 -2.85
N PRO A 16 -16.90 8.14 -4.06
CA PRO A 16 -15.89 7.55 -4.93
C PRO A 16 -14.53 7.42 -4.24
N GLY A 17 -14.25 8.29 -3.26
CA GLY A 17 -13.04 8.23 -2.43
C GLY A 17 -12.94 7.02 -1.49
N ALA A 18 -14.05 6.42 -1.06
CA ALA A 18 -14.00 5.24 -0.18
C ALA A 18 -13.57 3.97 -0.94
N ALA A 19 -14.01 3.83 -2.19
CA ALA A 19 -13.60 2.72 -3.05
C ALA A 19 -12.13 2.84 -3.47
N GLN A 20 -11.67 4.04 -3.84
CA GLN A 20 -10.25 4.29 -4.17
C GLN A 20 -9.32 4.13 -2.97
N ALA A 21 -9.71 4.62 -1.78
CA ALA A 21 -8.97 4.38 -0.55
C ALA A 21 -8.89 2.88 -0.21
N SER A 22 -9.97 2.13 -0.48
CA SER A 22 -9.97 0.67 -0.30
C SER A 22 -9.04 -0.04 -1.27
N ASP A 23 -8.85 0.46 -2.49
CA ASP A 23 -8.01 -0.19 -3.50
C ASP A 23 -6.52 0.11 -3.27
N ALA A 24 -6.17 1.38 -3.00
CA ALA A 24 -4.83 1.75 -2.55
C ALA A 24 -4.43 0.98 -1.28
N GLY A 25 -5.36 0.78 -0.33
CA GLY A 25 -5.13 -0.04 0.86
C GLY A 25 -4.84 -1.51 0.54
N ARG A 26 -5.53 -2.10 -0.44
CA ARG A 26 -5.30 -3.47 -0.92
C ARG A 26 -3.92 -3.61 -1.56
N HIS A 27 -3.57 -2.69 -2.45
CA HIS A 27 -2.26 -2.70 -3.10
C HIS A 27 -1.12 -2.45 -2.10
N TYR A 28 -1.34 -1.56 -1.12
CA TYR A 28 -0.41 -1.36 -0.01
C TYR A 28 -0.20 -2.66 0.77
N ALA A 29 -1.26 -3.35 1.16
CA ALA A 29 -1.15 -4.63 1.89
C ALA A 29 -0.40 -5.69 1.07
N SER A 30 -0.66 -5.78 -0.24
CA SER A 30 0.05 -6.69 -1.16
C SER A 30 1.54 -6.39 -1.21
N TRP A 31 1.92 -5.13 -1.44
CA TRP A 31 3.32 -4.70 -1.47
C TRP A 31 4.02 -4.96 -0.13
N ARG A 32 3.37 -4.65 0.98
CA ARG A 32 3.88 -4.91 2.33
C ARG A 32 4.10 -6.39 2.62
N GLY A 33 3.16 -7.24 2.21
CA GLY A 33 3.29 -8.70 2.32
C GLY A 33 4.42 -9.25 1.45
N CYS A 34 4.60 -8.72 0.23
CA CYS A 34 5.71 -9.08 -0.62
C CYS A 34 7.06 -8.74 0.03
N LEU A 35 7.20 -7.50 0.55
CA LEU A 35 8.43 -7.05 1.21
C LEU A 35 8.76 -7.90 2.42
N ASP A 36 7.75 -8.21 3.24
CA ASP A 36 7.92 -9.02 4.44
C ASP A 36 8.47 -10.42 4.09
N ARG A 37 7.79 -11.12 3.19
CA ARG A 37 8.15 -12.46 2.75
C ARG A 37 9.54 -12.50 2.14
N ASN A 38 9.82 -11.61 1.18
CA ASN A 38 11.10 -11.64 0.46
C ASN A 38 12.26 -11.17 1.32
N PHE A 39 12.05 -10.22 2.24
CA PHE A 39 13.08 -9.86 3.20
C PHE A 39 13.45 -11.03 4.09
N ALA A 40 12.46 -11.75 4.65
CA ALA A 40 12.73 -12.92 5.48
C ALA A 40 13.51 -14.01 4.72
N LEU A 41 13.13 -14.29 3.47
CA LEU A 41 13.85 -15.24 2.61
C LEU A 41 15.29 -14.80 2.33
N GLN A 42 15.52 -13.53 2.01
CA GLN A 42 16.86 -13.03 1.67
C GLN A 42 17.74 -12.85 2.92
N ALA A 43 17.16 -12.49 4.07
CA ALA A 43 17.87 -12.32 5.33
C ALA A 43 18.37 -13.65 5.92
N ALA A 44 17.80 -14.78 5.50
CA ALA A 44 18.31 -16.11 5.83
C ALA A 44 19.61 -16.44 5.07
N LEU A 45 19.90 -15.75 3.96
CA LEU A 45 20.98 -16.08 3.03
C LEU A 45 22.05 -14.97 2.92
N THR A 46 21.73 -13.74 3.31
CA THR A 46 22.53 -12.55 3.05
C THR A 46 22.53 -11.58 4.23
N SER A 47 23.31 -10.50 4.13
CA SER A 47 23.27 -9.43 5.12
C SER A 47 21.92 -8.67 5.09
N PRO A 48 21.49 -8.06 6.20
CA PRO A 48 20.21 -7.34 6.26
C PRO A 48 20.07 -6.22 5.22
N THR A 49 21.17 -5.53 4.90
CA THR A 49 21.18 -4.48 3.88
C THR A 49 20.94 -5.05 2.49
N LEU A 50 21.65 -6.12 2.13
CA LEU A 50 21.45 -6.82 0.86
C LEU A 50 20.05 -7.44 0.76
N ALA A 51 19.54 -7.98 1.86
CA ALA A 51 18.19 -8.53 1.93
C ALA A 51 17.11 -7.47 1.72
N ALA A 52 17.27 -6.29 2.32
CA ALA A 52 16.35 -5.17 2.13
C ALA A 52 16.36 -4.67 0.67
N ASP A 53 17.55 -4.48 0.09
CA ASP A 53 17.69 -4.02 -1.29
C ASP A 53 17.18 -5.07 -2.29
N ALA A 54 17.37 -6.36 -2.00
CA ALA A 54 16.80 -7.46 -2.80
C ALA A 54 15.27 -7.49 -2.71
N ALA A 55 14.69 -7.41 -1.51
CA ALA A 55 13.24 -7.40 -1.33
C ALA A 55 12.58 -6.22 -2.06
N LEU A 56 13.17 -5.02 -1.99
CA LEU A 56 12.69 -3.84 -2.71
C LEU A 56 12.73 -4.03 -4.23
N ARG A 57 13.77 -4.67 -4.77
CA ARG A 57 13.84 -4.99 -6.20
C ARG A 57 12.80 -6.03 -6.62
N ILE A 58 12.66 -7.11 -5.84
CA ILE A 58 11.72 -8.20 -6.14
C ILE A 58 10.27 -7.69 -6.13
N CYS A 59 9.92 -6.83 -5.18
CA CYS A 59 8.54 -6.37 -4.97
C CYS A 59 8.14 -5.14 -5.80
N ARG A 60 8.94 -4.78 -6.82
CA ARG A 60 8.70 -3.59 -7.66
C ARG A 60 7.35 -3.60 -8.38
N GLU A 61 6.86 -4.76 -8.83
CA GLU A 61 5.55 -4.83 -9.49
C GLU A 61 4.41 -4.42 -8.55
N THR A 62 4.41 -4.97 -7.33
CA THR A 62 3.42 -4.60 -6.30
C THR A 62 3.57 -3.15 -5.82
N GLU A 63 4.80 -2.61 -5.83
CA GLU A 63 5.06 -1.19 -5.58
C GLU A 63 4.39 -0.31 -6.65
N THR A 64 4.60 -0.62 -7.93
CA THR A 64 4.01 0.10 -9.06
C THR A 64 2.48 0.07 -9.00
N ALA A 65 1.87 -1.08 -8.68
CA ALA A 65 0.43 -1.19 -8.55
C ALA A 65 -0.12 -0.31 -7.39
N TYR A 66 0.61 -0.21 -6.28
CA TYR A 66 0.26 0.68 -5.18
C TYR A 66 0.37 2.16 -5.57
N LEU A 67 1.46 2.55 -6.25
CA LEU A 67 1.62 3.93 -6.73
C LEU A 67 0.56 4.31 -7.77
N ALA A 68 0.20 3.40 -8.68
CA ALA A 68 -0.88 3.63 -9.63
C ALA A 68 -2.24 3.81 -8.94
N ALA A 69 -2.53 3.01 -7.90
CA ALA A 69 -3.75 3.17 -7.11
C ALA A 69 -3.77 4.49 -6.32
N LEU A 70 -2.61 4.97 -5.87
CA LEU A 70 -2.48 6.30 -5.25
C LEU A 70 -2.70 7.43 -6.26
N ALA A 71 -2.12 7.35 -7.46
CA ALA A 71 -2.29 8.34 -8.53
C ALA A 71 -3.72 8.38 -9.08
N ALA A 72 -4.47 7.28 -8.95
CA ALA A 72 -5.90 7.26 -9.27
C ALA A 72 -6.75 8.00 -8.21
N SER A 73 -6.20 8.31 -7.03
CA SER A 73 -6.88 9.09 -6.00
C SER A 73 -6.90 10.57 -6.39
N PRO A 74 -8.04 11.28 -6.27
CA PRO A 74 -8.15 12.70 -6.62
C PRO A 74 -7.30 13.64 -5.76
N MET A 75 -6.57 13.11 -4.77
CA MET A 75 -5.69 13.88 -3.88
C MET A 75 -4.23 13.91 -4.32
N LEU A 76 -3.81 13.08 -5.27
CA LEU A 76 -2.42 12.98 -5.72
C LEU A 76 -2.38 12.92 -7.25
N ASP A 77 -1.59 13.80 -7.84
CA ASP A 77 -1.18 13.70 -9.25
C ASP A 77 -0.22 12.50 -9.43
N ALA A 78 -0.22 11.90 -10.64
CA ALA A 78 0.72 10.86 -11.02
C ALA A 78 2.19 11.32 -10.88
N ASP A 79 2.50 12.56 -11.24
CA ASP A 79 3.84 13.14 -11.08
C ASP A 79 4.21 13.28 -9.59
N GLU A 80 3.24 13.57 -8.71
CA GLU A 80 3.44 13.61 -7.27
C GLU A 80 3.67 12.20 -6.69
N ALA A 81 2.94 11.20 -7.18
CA ALA A 81 3.15 9.81 -6.79
C ALA A 81 4.54 9.30 -7.20
N ASP A 82 5.01 9.66 -8.39
CA ASP A 82 6.36 9.32 -8.87
C ASP A 82 7.45 10.07 -8.08
N GLN A 83 7.23 11.34 -7.75
CA GLN A 83 8.14 12.10 -6.88
C GLN A 83 8.17 11.56 -5.44
N ALA A 84 7.08 10.98 -4.95
CA ALA A 84 7.00 10.38 -3.63
C ALA A 84 7.73 9.01 -3.56
N ARG A 85 7.95 8.37 -4.71
CA ARG A 85 8.52 7.01 -4.78
C ARG A 85 9.88 6.86 -4.07
N PRO A 86 10.89 7.73 -4.25
CA PRO A 86 12.17 7.59 -3.54
C PRO A 86 12.00 7.65 -2.01
N ALA A 87 11.14 8.54 -1.51
CA ALA A 87 10.86 8.67 -0.09
C ALA A 87 10.12 7.43 0.45
N LEU A 88 9.16 6.89 -0.33
CA LEU A 88 8.45 5.66 -0.02
C LEU A 88 9.41 4.47 0.11
N VAL A 89 10.30 4.29 -0.86
CA VAL A 89 11.32 3.23 -0.87
C VAL A 89 12.28 3.37 0.30
N ALA A 90 12.76 4.59 0.59
CA ALA A 90 13.63 4.85 1.72
C ALA A 90 12.96 4.51 3.07
N ARG A 91 11.68 4.87 3.23
CA ARG A 91 10.89 4.52 4.42
C ARG A 91 10.70 3.02 4.56
N ALA A 92 10.36 2.33 3.47
CA ALA A 92 10.22 0.87 3.47
C ALA A 92 11.54 0.17 3.85
N ARG A 93 12.67 0.64 3.30
CA ARG A 93 14.00 0.15 3.66
C ARG A 93 14.30 0.34 5.15
N GLY A 94 14.06 1.55 5.67
CA GLY A 94 14.25 1.85 7.09
C GLY A 94 13.41 0.94 7.99
N TRP A 95 12.16 0.68 7.62
CA TRP A 95 11.31 -0.25 8.36
C TRP A 95 11.83 -1.71 8.32
N LEU A 96 12.29 -2.19 7.16
CA LEU A 96 12.86 -3.55 7.04
C LEU A 96 14.07 -3.73 7.96
N LEU A 97 14.98 -2.75 7.95
CA LEU A 97 16.18 -2.77 8.76
C LEU A 97 15.88 -2.59 10.26
N GLY A 98 14.93 -1.72 10.59
CA GLY A 98 14.48 -1.48 11.97
C GLY A 98 13.84 -2.71 12.61
N ARG A 99 13.09 -3.53 11.86
CA ARG A 99 12.51 -4.78 12.39
C ARG A 99 13.54 -5.80 12.85
N ARG A 100 14.67 -5.91 12.15
CA ARG A 100 15.74 -6.83 12.58
C ARG A 100 16.34 -6.39 13.92
N ALA A 101 16.44 -5.09 14.17
CA ALA A 101 16.95 -4.58 15.45
C ALA A 101 16.01 -4.89 16.64
N SER A 102 14.75 -5.24 16.36
CA SER A 102 13.75 -5.62 17.37
C SER A 102 13.63 -7.14 17.60
N LEU A 103 14.32 -7.97 16.82
CA LEU A 103 14.32 -9.44 16.90
C LEU A 103 15.66 -9.95 17.43
#